data_AF-A0A4R3A204-F1
#
_entry.id   AF-A0A4R3A204-F1
#
_cell.length_a   1.000
_cell.length_b   1.000
_cell.length_c   1.000
_cell.angle_alpha   90.00
_cell.angle_beta   90.00
_cell.angle_gamma   90.00
#
_symmetry.space_group_name_H-M   'P 1'
#
loop_
_entity.id
_entity.type
_entity.pdbx_description
1 polymer ?
#
loop_
_entity_poly.entity_id
_entity_poly.type
_entity_poly.pdbx_seq_one_letter_code
_entity_poly.pdbx_strand_id
1 'polypeptide(L)'
;MNRIILIIALTVACFYSTKAQTVNLDEYEVYLGDTLIAKEDFAKGQQLDVSKRGELTFKPITDGMKDTYYLNGILYSRGKIENLKQNGLWEFWHPNGKKAREGQFVDGKPNGTHLYWFPNGNKRATGNWKNGIYDGIWEMTSEDGKQNAIQTYKDGKLIK
;
A
#
# COMPACT_ATOMS: atom_id res chain seq x y z
N MET A 1 13.84 7.03 1.71
CA MET A 1 12.43 7.08 1.30
C MET A 1 12.41 6.71 -0.18
N ASN A 2 11.92 5.53 -0.52
CA ASN A 2 11.85 5.11 -1.93
C ASN A 2 10.72 5.91 -2.58
N ARG A 3 11.06 6.85 -3.47
CA ARG A 3 10.08 7.66 -4.22
C ARG A 3 9.42 6.79 -5.27
N ILE A 4 8.09 6.78 -5.33
CA ILE A 4 7.37 6.12 -6.41
C ILE A 4 7.10 7.15 -7.51
N ILE A 5 7.69 6.91 -8.68
CA ILE A 5 7.55 7.77 -9.85
C ILE A 5 6.76 7.00 -10.91
N LEU A 6 5.71 7.63 -11.44
CA LEU A 6 5.03 7.14 -12.64
C LEU A 6 5.55 7.92 -13.85
N ILE A 7 5.99 7.19 -14.89
CA ILE A 7 6.41 7.76 -16.17
C ILE A 7 5.24 7.62 -17.14
N ILE A 8 4.68 8.75 -17.58
CA ILE A 8 3.65 8.79 -18.61
C ILE A 8 4.31 9.28 -19.90
N ALA A 9 4.33 8.43 -20.93
CA ALA A 9 4.79 8.81 -22.25
C ALA A 9 3.63 9.48 -23.02
N LEU A 10 3.71 10.79 -23.25
CA LEU A 10 2.81 11.51 -24.14
C LEU A 10 3.42 11.54 -25.55
N THR A 11 2.74 10.96 -26.53
CA THR A 11 3.08 11.09 -27.94
C THR A 11 2.30 12.26 -28.54
N VAL A 12 2.97 13.37 -28.85
CA VAL A 12 2.37 14.47 -29.62
C VAL A 12 2.64 14.21 -31.10
N ALA A 13 1.58 14.05 -31.88
CA ALA A 13 1.67 13.63 -33.28
C ALA A 13 2.35 14.63 -34.24
N CYS A 14 2.54 15.89 -33.84
CA CYS A 14 3.10 16.90 -34.75
C CYS A 14 4.63 16.95 -34.83
N PHE A 15 5.37 16.35 -33.90
CA PHE A 15 6.83 16.20 -33.98
C PHE A 15 7.21 15.00 -33.12
N TYR A 16 7.96 14.02 -33.64
CA TYR A 16 8.39 12.82 -32.92
C TYR A 16 9.27 13.17 -31.70
N SER A 17 8.65 13.64 -30.62
CA SER A 17 9.25 13.92 -29.32
C SER A 17 8.31 13.36 -28.28
N THR A 18 8.67 12.20 -27.72
CA THR A 18 8.03 11.66 -26.53
C THR A 18 8.49 12.48 -25.34
N LYS A 19 7.66 13.42 -24.88
CA LYS A 19 7.86 14.04 -23.58
C LYS A 19 7.31 13.08 -22.53
N ALA A 20 8.22 12.47 -21.78
CA ALA A 20 7.85 11.75 -20.57
C ALA A 20 7.52 12.77 -19.48
N GLN A 21 6.32 12.70 -18.91
CA GLN A 21 5.99 13.42 -17.69
C GLN A 21 6.16 12.47 -16.50
N THR A 22 6.96 12.91 -15.54
CA THR A 22 7.19 12.21 -14.27
C THR A 22 6.20 12.76 -13.25
N VAL A 23 5.32 11.90 -12.73
CA VAL A 23 4.41 12.25 -11.63
C VAL A 23 4.97 11.69 -10.33
N ASN A 24 5.14 12.56 -9.32
CA ASN A 24 5.53 12.15 -7.97
C ASN A 24 4.30 11.56 -7.25
N LEU A 25 4.23 10.25 -7.13
CA LEU A 25 3.10 9.60 -6.47
C LEU A 25 3.13 9.73 -4.94
N ASP A 26 4.14 10.37 -4.34
CA ASP A 26 4.13 10.64 -2.90
C ASP A 26 3.17 11.78 -2.53
N GLU A 27 2.76 12.62 -3.50
CA GLU A 27 1.91 13.81 -3.27
C GLU A 27 0.56 13.73 -3.98
N TYR A 28 0.38 12.75 -4.87
CA TYR A 28 -0.81 12.62 -5.70
C TYR A 28 -1.52 11.28 -5.47
N GLU A 29 -2.85 11.34 -5.46
CA GLU A 29 -3.79 10.24 -5.56
C GLU A 29 -4.03 9.90 -7.03
N VAL A 30 -4.27 8.62 -7.32
CA VAL A 30 -4.52 8.13 -8.67
C VAL A 30 -5.96 7.68 -8.75
N TYR A 31 -6.74 8.27 -9.63
CA TYR A 31 -8.15 7.96 -9.81
C TYR A 31 -8.37 7.32 -11.19
N LEU A 32 -9.26 6.35 -11.26
CA LEU A 32 -9.84 5.84 -12.51
C LEU A 32 -11.33 6.16 -12.49
N GLY A 33 -11.75 7.14 -13.30
CA GLY A 33 -13.04 7.79 -13.12
C GLY A 33 -13.15 8.41 -11.72
N ASP A 34 -14.16 7.98 -10.95
CA ASP A 34 -14.35 8.41 -9.56
C ASP A 34 -13.75 7.47 -8.51
N THR A 35 -13.09 6.38 -8.95
CA THR A 35 -12.53 5.37 -8.03
C THR A 35 -11.08 5.69 -7.71
N LEU A 36 -10.74 5.78 -6.42
CA LEU A 36 -9.37 5.93 -5.96
C LEU A 36 -8.62 4.59 -6.06
N ILE A 37 -7.56 4.54 -6.85
CA ILE A 37 -6.81 3.32 -7.19
C ILE A 37 -5.53 3.19 -6.36
N ALA A 38 -5.25 1.96 -5.95
CA ALA A 38 -4.02 1.56 -5.29
C ALA A 38 -2.80 1.74 -6.20
N LYS A 39 -1.77 2.41 -5.68
CA LYS A 39 -0.49 2.61 -6.39
C LYS A 39 0.27 1.29 -6.62
N GLU A 40 -0.02 0.29 -5.81
CA GLU A 40 0.61 -1.05 -5.83
C GLU A 40 0.50 -1.75 -7.19
N ASP A 41 -0.64 -1.60 -7.88
CA ASP A 41 -0.86 -2.26 -9.18
C ASP A 41 0.05 -1.69 -10.27
N PHE A 42 0.33 -0.39 -10.22
CA PHE A 42 1.27 0.28 -11.13
C PHE A 42 2.72 -0.13 -10.83
N ALA A 43 3.07 -0.30 -9.55
CA ALA A 43 4.41 -0.72 -9.13
C ALA A 43 4.74 -2.15 -9.57
N LYS A 44 3.73 -3.03 -9.69
CA LYS A 44 3.87 -4.41 -10.18
C LYS A 44 3.87 -4.54 -11.70
N GLY A 45 3.81 -3.43 -12.43
CA GLY A 45 3.81 -3.43 -13.89
C GLY A 45 2.53 -3.97 -14.50
N GLN A 46 1.41 -3.99 -13.76
CA GLN A 46 0.12 -4.32 -14.39
C GLN A 46 -0.19 -3.26 -15.44
N GLN A 47 -0.39 -3.72 -16.68
CA GLN A 47 -0.77 -2.84 -17.77
C GLN A 47 -2.28 -2.59 -17.70
N LEU A 48 -2.66 -1.33 -17.56
CA LEU A 48 -4.02 -0.90 -17.82
C LEU A 48 -4.36 -1.13 -19.28
N ASP A 49 -5.60 -1.58 -19.52
CA ASP A 49 -6.23 -1.54 -20.84
C ASP A 49 -6.13 -0.11 -21.40
N VAL A 50 -5.81 0.00 -22.69
CA VAL A 50 -5.65 1.28 -23.40
C VAL A 50 -6.89 2.17 -23.23
N SER A 51 -8.09 1.58 -23.24
CA SER A 51 -9.36 2.29 -23.01
C SER A 51 -9.42 2.98 -21.64
N LYS A 52 -8.91 2.32 -20.59
CA LYS A 52 -8.92 2.83 -19.21
C LYS A 52 -7.79 3.82 -18.91
N ARG A 53 -6.72 3.85 -19.72
CA ARG A 53 -5.59 4.78 -19.51
C ARG A 53 -6.00 6.24 -19.67
N GLY A 54 -6.93 6.53 -20.59
CA GLY A 54 -7.42 7.88 -20.83
C GLY A 54 -8.28 8.46 -19.69
N GLU A 55 -8.72 7.61 -18.75
CA GLU A 55 -9.58 7.97 -17.63
C GLU A 55 -8.81 8.20 -16.33
N LEU A 56 -7.48 8.03 -16.36
CA LEU A 56 -6.65 8.27 -15.18
C LEU A 56 -6.58 9.76 -14.87
N THR A 57 -6.91 10.11 -13.63
CA THR A 57 -6.71 11.47 -13.12
C THR A 57 -5.82 11.46 -11.88
N PHE A 58 -4.96 12.47 -11.77
CA PHE A 58 -4.07 12.65 -10.63
C PHE A 58 -4.56 13.86 -9.84
N LYS A 59 -4.87 13.66 -8.57
CA LYS A 59 -5.35 14.73 -7.68
C LYS A 59 -4.41 14.82 -6.47
N PRO A 60 -4.14 16.02 -5.92
CA PRO A 60 -3.36 16.12 -4.70
C PRO A 60 -3.98 15.27 -3.58
N ILE A 61 -3.13 14.62 -2.78
CA ILE A 61 -3.60 13.90 -1.59
C ILE A 61 -4.30 14.88 -0.65
N THR A 62 -5.46 14.49 -0.15
CA THR A 62 -6.26 15.27 0.80
C THR A 62 -6.47 14.50 2.09
N ASP A 63 -6.61 15.23 3.19
CA ASP A 63 -6.90 14.64 4.49
C ASP A 63 -8.30 14.01 4.52
N GLY A 64 -8.48 13.01 5.38
CA GLY A 64 -9.75 12.31 5.59
C GLY A 64 -9.65 10.80 5.43
N MET A 65 -10.81 10.14 5.50
CA MET A 65 -10.91 8.70 5.29
C MET A 65 -10.74 8.38 3.80
N LYS A 66 -9.93 7.37 3.51
CA LYS A 66 -9.62 6.92 2.16
C LYS A 66 -9.91 5.45 2.04
N ASP A 67 -10.68 5.11 1.01
CA ASP A 67 -10.81 3.76 0.48
C ASP A 67 -10.12 3.72 -0.87
N THR A 68 -9.18 2.79 -1.02
CA THR A 68 -8.39 2.60 -2.24
C THR A 68 -8.68 1.21 -2.78
N TYR A 69 -8.74 1.07 -4.09
CA TYR A 69 -9.12 -0.17 -4.75
C TYR A 69 -8.02 -0.65 -5.68
N TYR A 70 -7.89 -1.97 -5.79
CA TYR A 70 -7.17 -2.59 -6.89
C TYR A 70 -7.86 -2.29 -8.22
N LEU A 71 -7.12 -2.43 -9.33
CA LEU A 71 -7.64 -2.30 -10.69
C LEU A 71 -8.75 -3.31 -11.02
N ASN A 72 -8.80 -4.43 -10.30
CA ASN A 72 -9.87 -5.42 -10.40
C ASN A 72 -11.13 -5.05 -9.60
N GLY A 73 -11.16 -3.88 -8.95
CA GLY A 73 -12.29 -3.37 -8.17
C GLY A 73 -12.36 -3.87 -6.73
N ILE A 74 -11.44 -4.72 -6.28
CA ILE A 74 -11.39 -5.20 -4.90
C ILE A 74 -10.76 -4.12 -4.01
N LEU A 75 -11.31 -3.93 -2.80
CA LEU A 75 -10.74 -3.00 -1.82
C LEU A 75 -9.29 -3.39 -1.53
N TYR A 76 -8.37 -2.44 -1.62
CA TYR A 76 -6.95 -2.63 -1.33
C TYR A 76 -6.60 -2.16 0.07
N SER A 77 -6.99 -0.93 0.41
CA SER A 77 -6.73 -0.38 1.74
C SER A 77 -7.74 0.67 2.16
N ARG A 78 -7.89 0.79 3.48
CA ARG A 78 -8.80 1.73 4.15
C ARG A 78 -8.09 2.34 5.34
N GLY A 79 -8.21 3.65 5.52
CA GLY A 79 -7.73 4.34 6.71
C GLY A 79 -7.79 5.85 6.59
N LYS A 80 -7.34 6.56 7.64
CA LYS A 80 -7.30 8.02 7.67
C LYS A 80 -5.95 8.54 7.15
N ILE A 81 -6.00 9.50 6.25
CA ILE A 81 -4.86 10.36 5.88
C ILE A 81 -4.98 11.69 6.63
N GLU A 82 -3.86 12.15 7.18
CA GLU A 82 -3.74 13.44 7.85
C GLU A 82 -2.33 13.99 7.60
N ASN A 83 -2.23 15.24 7.14
CA ASN A 83 -0.96 15.87 6.73
C ASN A 83 -0.15 15.00 5.75
N LEU A 84 -0.82 14.47 4.72
CA LEU A 84 -0.25 13.59 3.68
C LEU A 84 0.24 12.21 4.20
N LYS A 85 -0.08 11.84 5.44
CA LYS A 85 0.43 10.63 6.09
C LYS A 85 -0.68 9.74 6.64
N GLN A 86 -0.42 8.45 6.72
CA GLN A 86 -1.32 7.48 7.35
C GLN A 86 -1.41 7.75 8.86
N ASN A 87 -2.63 7.86 9.38
CA ASN A 87 -2.88 8.02 10.81
C ASN A 87 -4.04 7.13 11.27
N GLY A 88 -3.98 6.63 12.50
CA GLY A 88 -4.98 5.75 13.09
C GLY A 88 -4.97 4.32 12.53
N LEU A 89 -6.11 3.63 12.62
CA LEU A 89 -6.24 2.26 12.14
C LEU A 89 -6.21 2.24 10.60
N TRP A 90 -5.35 1.38 10.07
CA TRP A 90 -5.32 1.05 8.66
C TRP A 90 -5.54 -0.44 8.46
N GLU A 91 -6.33 -0.75 7.44
CA GLU A 91 -6.63 -2.09 7.00
C GLU A 91 -6.21 -2.24 5.54
N PHE A 92 -5.72 -3.43 5.20
CA PHE A 92 -5.27 -3.79 3.87
C PHE A 92 -5.82 -5.17 3.52
N TRP A 93 -6.14 -5.38 2.25
CA TRP A 93 -6.69 -6.63 1.73
C TRP A 93 -5.82 -7.14 0.59
N HIS A 94 -5.87 -8.45 0.36
CA HIS A 94 -5.24 -9.13 -0.77
C HIS A 94 -6.09 -8.94 -2.03
N PRO A 95 -5.54 -9.15 -3.24
CA PRO A 95 -6.30 -9.08 -4.49
C PRO A 95 -7.46 -10.06 -4.61
N ASN A 96 -7.59 -11.02 -3.68
CA ASN A 96 -8.72 -11.95 -3.60
C ASN A 96 -9.79 -11.51 -2.58
N GLY A 97 -9.67 -10.32 -2.00
CA GLY A 97 -10.62 -9.73 -1.05
C GLY A 97 -10.47 -10.19 0.39
N LYS A 98 -9.53 -11.09 0.71
CA LYS A 98 -9.24 -11.48 2.10
C LYS A 98 -8.32 -10.45 2.76
N LYS A 99 -8.46 -10.28 4.09
CA LYS A 99 -7.63 -9.34 4.84
C LYS A 99 -6.16 -9.73 4.71
N ALA A 100 -5.29 -8.74 4.51
CA ALA A 100 -3.85 -8.91 4.33
C ALA A 100 -3.07 -8.40 5.53
N ARG A 101 -3.47 -7.23 6.06
CA ARG A 101 -2.83 -6.60 7.21
C ARG A 101 -3.81 -5.64 7.88
N GLU A 102 -3.66 -5.46 9.18
CA GLU A 102 -4.19 -4.29 9.89
C GLU A 102 -3.25 -3.85 10.99
N GLY A 103 -3.34 -2.57 11.37
CA GLY A 103 -2.61 -2.03 12.50
C GLY A 103 -2.69 -0.51 12.58
N GLN A 104 -2.17 0.05 13.67
CA GLN A 104 -2.17 1.49 13.88
C GLN A 104 -1.00 2.15 13.14
N PHE A 105 -1.22 3.35 12.66
CA PHE A 105 -0.21 4.23 12.07
C PHE A 105 -0.23 5.57 12.78
N VAL A 106 0.96 6.14 12.96
CA VAL A 106 1.16 7.49 13.49
C VAL A 106 2.18 8.18 12.60
N ASP A 107 1.79 9.32 12.01
CA ASP A 107 2.63 10.08 11.06
C ASP A 107 3.25 9.21 9.96
N GLY A 108 2.45 8.32 9.38
CA GLY A 108 2.86 7.45 8.28
C GLY A 108 3.74 6.27 8.70
N LYS A 109 3.97 6.08 10.00
CA LYS A 109 4.79 4.99 10.53
C LYS A 109 3.90 3.98 11.26
N PRO A 110 4.09 2.67 11.03
CA PRO A 110 3.37 1.67 11.80
C PRO A 110 3.75 1.77 13.29
N ASN A 111 2.74 1.67 14.14
CA ASN A 111 2.85 1.78 15.58
C ASN A 111 1.85 0.81 16.25
N GLY A 112 2.16 0.31 17.44
CA GLY A 112 1.32 -0.65 18.15
C GLY A 112 1.24 -2.02 17.47
N THR A 113 0.21 -2.78 17.82
CA THR A 113 0.03 -4.15 17.33
C THR A 113 -0.44 -4.18 15.88
N HIS A 114 0.23 -5.00 15.07
CA HIS A 114 -0.14 -5.29 13.70
C HIS A 114 -0.42 -6.77 13.54
N LEU A 115 -1.41 -7.07 12.72
CA LEU A 115 -1.82 -8.42 12.34
C LEU A 115 -1.62 -8.58 10.84
N TYR A 116 -1.16 -9.76 10.44
CA TYR A 116 -0.87 -10.11 9.06
C TYR A 116 -1.51 -11.45 8.74
N TRP A 117 -1.99 -11.58 7.51
CA TRP A 117 -2.64 -12.79 7.01
C TRP A 117 -2.10 -13.17 5.64
N PHE A 118 -2.12 -14.47 5.37
CA PHE A 118 -1.84 -15.01 4.04
C PHE A 118 -3.04 -14.81 3.10
N PRO A 119 -2.84 -14.91 1.77
CA PRO A 119 -3.96 -14.87 0.81
C PRO A 119 -4.99 -15.97 1.06
N ASN A 120 -4.62 -17.10 1.68
CA ASN A 120 -5.58 -18.14 2.05
C ASN A 120 -6.48 -17.74 3.24
N GLY A 121 -6.16 -16.67 3.97
CA GLY A 121 -6.89 -16.17 5.15
C GLY A 121 -6.29 -16.62 6.49
N ASN A 122 -5.28 -17.49 6.48
CA ASN A 122 -4.62 -17.93 7.70
C ASN A 122 -3.78 -16.80 8.29
N LYS A 123 -3.71 -16.73 9.62
CA LYS A 123 -2.86 -15.79 10.35
C LYS A 123 -1.40 -16.06 9.98
N ARG A 124 -0.73 -15.04 9.45
CA ARG A 124 0.68 -15.07 9.07
C ARG A 124 1.58 -14.60 10.18
N ALA A 125 1.21 -13.49 10.82
CA ALA A 125 2.00 -12.93 11.90
C ALA A 125 1.20 -11.99 12.80
N THR A 126 1.67 -11.83 14.03
CA THR A 126 1.33 -10.71 14.92
C THR A 126 2.59 -10.19 15.58
N GLY A 127 2.70 -8.88 15.66
CA GLY A 127 3.77 -8.26 16.41
C GLY A 127 3.55 -6.78 16.61
N ASN A 128 4.41 -6.17 17.43
CA ASN A 128 4.33 -4.76 17.72
C ASN A 128 5.34 -3.97 16.89
N TRP A 129 4.90 -2.77 16.52
CA TRP A 129 5.73 -1.74 15.94
C TRP A 129 5.84 -0.57 16.89
N LYS A 130 6.99 0.09 16.88
CA LYS A 130 7.19 1.35 17.58
C LYS A 130 7.85 2.32 16.62
N ASN A 131 7.15 3.38 16.23
CA ASN A 131 7.69 4.41 15.31
C ASN A 131 8.31 3.85 14.02
N GLY A 132 7.71 2.83 13.43
CA GLY A 132 8.17 2.25 12.16
C GLY A 132 9.24 1.17 12.27
N ILE A 133 9.64 0.75 13.48
CA ILE A 133 10.58 -0.36 13.69
C ILE A 133 9.93 -1.48 14.51
N TYR A 134 10.39 -2.72 14.29
CA TYR A 134 9.94 -3.89 15.04
C TYR A 134 10.27 -3.76 16.53
N ASP A 135 9.30 -4.05 17.38
CA ASP A 135 9.44 -4.01 18.83
C ASP A 135 8.66 -5.15 19.49
N GLY A 136 9.21 -5.71 20.56
CA GLY A 136 8.56 -6.77 21.33
C GLY A 136 8.51 -8.13 20.60
N ILE A 137 7.52 -8.94 20.99
CA ILE A 137 7.37 -10.30 20.51
C ILE A 137 6.65 -10.30 19.16
N TRP A 138 7.21 -11.06 18.22
CA TRP A 138 6.67 -11.36 16.91
C TRP A 138 6.39 -12.84 16.82
N GLU A 139 5.12 -13.18 16.66
CA GLU A 139 4.65 -14.53 16.38
C GLU A 139 4.43 -14.63 14.87
N MET A 140 5.06 -15.61 14.23
CA MET A 140 4.99 -15.83 12.80
C MET A 140 4.64 -17.28 12.51
N THR A 141 3.77 -17.51 11.54
CA THR A 141 3.34 -18.84 11.12
C THR A 141 3.60 -19.00 9.63
N SER A 142 4.04 -20.18 9.20
CA SER A 142 4.22 -20.51 7.78
C SER A 142 2.87 -20.62 7.06
N GLU A 143 2.87 -20.48 5.73
CA GLU A 143 1.63 -20.50 4.94
C GLU A 143 0.87 -21.82 5.04
N ASP A 144 1.60 -22.93 5.21
CA ASP A 144 1.07 -24.28 5.43
C ASP A 144 0.68 -24.55 6.89
N GLY A 145 0.91 -23.60 7.80
CA GLY A 145 0.59 -23.68 9.22
C GLY A 145 1.52 -24.60 10.04
N LYS A 146 2.53 -25.23 9.42
CA LYS A 146 3.35 -26.26 10.09
C LYS A 146 4.46 -25.70 10.96
N GLN A 147 4.88 -24.46 10.71
CA GLN A 147 5.99 -23.84 11.41
C GLN A 147 5.51 -22.58 12.11
N ASN A 148 5.86 -22.46 13.38
CA ASN A 148 5.69 -21.25 14.15
C ASN A 148 7.07 -20.77 14.61
N ALA A 149 7.33 -19.49 14.43
CA ALA A 149 8.50 -18.81 14.95
C ALA A 149 8.04 -17.73 15.91
N ILE A 150 8.68 -17.68 17.08
CA ILE A 150 8.55 -16.59 18.03
C ILE A 150 9.88 -15.88 18.04
N GLN A 151 9.88 -14.62 17.64
CA GLN A 151 11.06 -13.77 17.58
C GLN A 151 10.86 -12.58 18.51
N THR A 152 11.90 -12.18 19.22
CA THR A 152 11.84 -10.96 20.04
C THR A 152 12.70 -9.89 19.43
N TYR A 153 12.12 -8.70 19.26
CA TYR A 153 12.81 -7.53 18.74
C TYR A 153 12.92 -6.44 19.80
N LYS A 154 14.03 -5.72 19.77
CA LYS A 154 14.23 -4.48 20.53
C LYS A 154 14.93 -3.47 19.64
N ASP A 155 14.35 -2.28 19.53
CA ASP A 155 14.86 -1.19 18.69
C ASP A 155 15.15 -1.67 17.25
N GLY A 156 14.24 -2.48 16.70
CA GLY A 156 14.34 -3.04 15.35
C GLY A 156 15.32 -4.20 15.19
N LYS A 157 16.04 -4.61 16.24
CA LYS A 157 17.02 -5.71 16.19
C LYS A 157 16.47 -6.98 16.82
N LEU A 158 16.67 -8.11 16.13
CA LEU A 158 16.36 -9.43 16.67
C LEU A 158 17.29 -9.73 17.84
N ILE A 159 16.72 -10.08 18.99
CA ILE A 159 17.48 -10.44 20.19
C ILE A 159 17.32 -11.91 20.58
N LYS A 160 16.27 -12.58 20.11
CA LYS A 160 16.01 -13.99 20.39
C LYS A 160 15.08 -14.60 19.35
#